data_AF-A0A927T1G5-F1
#
_entry.id   AF-A0A927T1G5-F1
#
_cell.length_a   1.000
_cell.length_b   1.000
_cell.length_c   1.000
_cell.angle_alpha   90.00
_cell.angle_beta   90.00
_cell.angle_gamma   90.00
#
_symmetry.space_group_name_H-M   'P 1'
#
loop_
_entity.id
_entity.type
_entity.pdbx_description
1 polymer ?
#
loop_
_entity_poly.entity_id
_entity_poly.type
_entity_poly.pdbx_seq_one_letter_code
_entity_poly.pdbx_strand_id
1 'polypeptide(L)'
;MNKVGICINHQQPMSIKEILQEISKENNDKARMPVRYIINKNATILFWNDGEKTIVRKADDDEFNARLGFLTAFFQRYSGLSKNKANKFLANLEIEETKEE
;
A
#
# COMPACT_ATOMS: atom_id res chain seq x y z
N MET A 1 -11.78 55.49 23.92
CA MET A 1 -12.23 54.11 24.23
C MET A 1 -12.14 53.30 22.94
N ASN A 2 -11.13 52.46 22.78
CA ASN A 2 -10.94 51.66 21.56
C ASN A 2 -11.78 50.38 21.66
N LYS A 3 -12.77 50.21 20.77
CA LYS A 3 -13.49 48.94 20.61
C LYS A 3 -12.67 48.02 19.71
N VAL A 4 -12.06 46.99 20.30
CA VAL A 4 -11.46 45.88 19.54
C VAL A 4 -12.60 44.96 19.12
N GLY A 5 -12.93 44.95 17.82
CA GLY A 5 -13.89 44.01 17.24
C GLY A 5 -13.23 42.66 17.01
N ILE A 6 -13.65 41.63 17.74
CA ILE A 6 -13.24 40.24 17.48
C ILE A 6 -14.19 39.69 16.40
N CYS A 7 -13.67 39.52 15.18
CA CYS A 7 -14.39 38.81 14.13
C CYS A 7 -14.24 37.31 14.35
N ILE A 8 -15.26 36.66 14.90
CA ILE A 8 -15.35 35.20 14.94
C ILE A 8 -15.71 34.69 13.52
N ASN A 9 -14.74 34.06 12.86
CA ASN A 9 -14.97 33.35 11.59
C ASN A 9 -16.00 32.24 11.82
N HIS A 10 -17.23 32.49 11.37
CA HIS A 10 -18.35 31.56 11.48
C HIS A 10 -18.22 30.50 10.37
N GLN A 11 -17.35 29.52 10.60
CA GLN A 11 -17.24 28.35 9.74
C GLN A 11 -18.58 27.62 9.75
N GLN A 12 -19.28 27.63 8.62
CA GLN A 12 -20.56 26.95 8.48
C GLN A 12 -20.36 25.44 8.73
N PRO A 13 -21.25 24.78 9.50
CA PRO A 13 -21.18 23.34 9.67
C PRO A 13 -21.47 22.65 8.34
N MET A 14 -20.61 21.71 7.94
CA MET A 14 -20.85 20.89 6.75
C MET A 14 -22.21 20.19 6.84
N SER A 15 -22.89 20.10 5.70
CA SER A 15 -24.13 19.35 5.57
C SER A 15 -23.88 17.86 5.84
N ILE A 16 -24.86 17.17 6.42
CA ILE A 16 -24.85 15.71 6.55
C ILE A 16 -24.55 15.04 5.20
N LYS A 17 -24.99 15.62 4.08
CA LYS A 17 -24.68 15.11 2.74
C LYS A 17 -23.20 15.22 2.37
N GLU A 18 -22.54 16.31 2.75
CA GLU A 18 -21.11 16.54 2.49
C GLU A 18 -20.27 15.63 3.39
N ILE A 19 -20.66 15.47 4.64
CA ILE A 19 -20.05 14.50 5.57
C ILE A 19 -20.16 13.07 5.02
N LEU A 20 -21.35 12.67 4.54
CA LEU A 20 -21.55 11.35 3.94
C LEU A 20 -20.77 11.17 2.63
N GLN A 21 -20.63 12.22 1.81
CA GLN A 21 -19.80 12.18 0.60
C GLN A 21 -18.30 12.06 0.91
N GLU A 22 -17.81 12.73 1.95
CA GLU A 22 -16.41 12.65 2.37
C GLU A 22 -16.10 11.26 2.95
N ILE A 23 -16.98 10.73 3.82
CA ILE A 23 -16.88 9.37 4.35
C ILE A 23 -16.95 8.31 3.23
N SER A 24 -17.79 8.54 2.21
CA SER A 24 -17.91 7.64 1.05
C SER A 24 -16.68 7.69 0.14
N LYS A 25 -15.95 8.81 0.07
CA LYS A 25 -14.70 8.92 -0.69
C LYS A 25 -13.57 8.13 -0.04
N GLU A 26 -13.53 8.07 1.29
CA GLU A 26 -12.54 7.28 2.02
C GLU A 26 -12.72 5.76 1.85
N ASN A 27 -13.89 5.28 1.40
CA ASN A 27 -14.21 3.85 1.36
C ASN A 27 -14.32 3.23 -0.05
N ASN A 28 -13.83 3.91 -1.09
CA ASN A 28 -13.62 3.27 -2.40
C ASN A 28 -12.17 2.83 -2.58
N ASP A 29 -11.56 2.30 -1.51
CA ASP A 29 -10.35 1.49 -1.56
C ASP A 29 -10.66 0.13 -2.17
N LYS A 30 -11.07 0.13 -3.44
CA LYS A 30 -10.78 -1.03 -4.28
C LYS A 30 -9.29 -1.24 -4.14
N ALA A 31 -8.88 -2.42 -3.66
CA ALA A 31 -7.47 -2.80 -3.61
C ALA A 31 -6.84 -2.36 -4.93
N ARG A 32 -6.02 -1.31 -4.88
CA ARG A 32 -5.33 -0.72 -6.03
C ARG A 32 -4.45 -1.79 -6.67
N MET A 33 -5.00 -2.52 -7.62
CA MET A 33 -4.25 -3.48 -8.40
C MET A 33 -3.18 -2.75 -9.22
N PRO A 34 -2.00 -3.35 -9.41
CA PRO A 34 -1.02 -2.80 -10.33
C PRO A 34 -1.61 -2.78 -11.74
N VAL A 35 -1.44 -1.66 -12.45
CA VAL A 35 -1.92 -1.47 -13.84
C VAL A 35 -1.11 -2.34 -14.80
N ARG A 36 0.16 -2.56 -14.47
CA ARG A 36 1.08 -3.38 -15.26
C ARG A 36 2.15 -3.97 -14.34
N TYR A 37 2.70 -5.11 -14.76
CA TYR A 37 3.86 -5.70 -14.11
C TYR A 37 4.88 -6.22 -15.13
N ILE A 38 6.15 -6.27 -14.72
CA ILE A 38 7.25 -6.89 -15.46
C ILE A 38 7.94 -7.87 -14.51
N ILE A 39 8.04 -9.13 -14.93
CA ILE A 39 8.68 -10.20 -14.17
C ILE A 39 9.87 -10.66 -15.02
N ASN A 40 11.08 -10.50 -14.48
CA ASN A 40 12.32 -10.97 -15.08
C ASN A 40 13.06 -11.84 -14.05
N LYS A 41 13.98 -12.70 -14.50
CA LYS A 41 14.70 -13.67 -13.66
C LYS A 41 15.37 -13.06 -12.41
N ASN A 42 15.71 -11.77 -12.44
CA ASN A 42 16.37 -11.10 -11.32
C ASN A 42 15.48 -10.10 -10.58
N ALA A 43 14.36 -9.66 -11.18
CA ALA A 43 13.57 -8.55 -10.65
C ALA A 43 12.10 -8.60 -11.06
N THR A 44 11.24 -8.22 -10.13
CA THR A 44 9.80 -7.97 -10.35
C THR A 44 9.50 -6.49 -10.16
N ILE A 45 8.80 -5.91 -11.13
CA ILE A 45 8.40 -4.50 -11.15
C ILE A 45 6.89 -4.40 -11.27
N LEU A 46 6.25 -3.69 -10.35
CA LEU A 46 4.83 -3.35 -10.39
C LEU A 46 4.66 -1.87 -10.68
N PHE A 47 3.76 -1.53 -11.60
CA PHE A 47 3.38 -0.17 -11.95
C PHE A 47 2.00 0.14 -11.40
N TRP A 48 1.87 1.23 -10.67
CA TRP A 48 0.64 1.64 -10.01
C TRP A 48 -0.06 2.76 -10.77
N ASN A 49 -1.35 2.96 -10.51
CA ASN A 49 -2.16 3.96 -11.21
C ASN A 49 -1.78 5.41 -10.90
N ASP A 50 -1.08 5.63 -9.78
CA ASP A 50 -0.53 6.93 -9.39
C ASP A 50 0.85 7.23 -10.01
N GLY A 51 1.33 6.37 -10.91
CA GLY A 51 2.61 6.53 -11.60
C GLY A 51 3.83 6.05 -10.80
N GLU A 52 3.63 5.64 -9.54
CA GLU A 52 4.68 5.02 -8.75
C GLU A 52 4.96 3.59 -9.20
N LYS A 53 6.13 3.07 -8.81
CA LYS A 53 6.53 1.69 -9.10
C LYS A 53 7.15 1.03 -7.88
N THR A 54 6.81 -0.24 -7.67
CA THR A 54 7.50 -1.08 -6.68
C THR A 54 8.44 -2.03 -7.41
N ILE A 55 9.70 -2.06 -6.98
CA ILE A 55 10.73 -2.93 -7.56
C ILE A 55 11.27 -3.85 -6.47
N VAL A 56 11.12 -5.15 -6.69
CA VAL A 56 11.71 -6.20 -5.85
C VAL A 56 12.75 -6.95 -6.67
N ARG A 57 13.92 -7.16 -6.09
CA ARG A 57 15.02 -7.94 -6.68
C ARG A 57 15.29 -9.15 -5.80
N LYS A 58 15.57 -10.29 -6.42
CA LYS A 58 16.04 -11.47 -5.68
C LYS A 58 17.40 -11.19 -5.03
N ALA A 59 17.73 -11.88 -3.95
CA ALA A 59 19.11 -11.96 -3.49
C ALA A 59 19.92 -12.85 -4.44
N ASP A 60 21.23 -12.66 -4.49
CA ASP A 60 22.09 -13.39 -5.44
C ASP A 60 22.01 -14.91 -5.21
N ASP A 61 21.87 -15.34 -3.96
CA ASP A 61 21.80 -16.75 -3.54
C ASP A 61 20.39 -17.38 -3.61
N ASP A 62 19.33 -16.60 -3.84
CA ASP A 62 17.96 -17.13 -3.84
C ASP A 62 17.53 -17.64 -5.22
N GLU A 63 16.75 -18.73 -5.24
CA GLU A 63 16.05 -19.18 -6.43
C GLU A 63 14.92 -18.20 -6.81
N PHE A 64 14.80 -17.88 -8.10
CA PHE A 64 13.80 -16.92 -8.54
C PHE A 64 12.40 -17.53 -8.59
N ASN A 65 11.48 -17.00 -7.77
CA ASN A 65 10.07 -17.34 -7.84
C ASN A 65 9.23 -16.12 -8.27
N ALA A 66 8.62 -16.20 -9.45
CA ALA A 66 7.80 -15.13 -10.03
C ALA A 66 6.59 -14.75 -9.16
N ARG A 67 5.91 -15.75 -8.57
CA ARG A 67 4.75 -15.51 -7.70
C ARG A 67 5.17 -14.82 -6.42
N LEU A 68 6.25 -15.31 -5.80
CA LEU A 68 6.80 -14.71 -4.58
C LEU A 68 7.28 -13.28 -4.84
N GLY A 69 7.95 -13.03 -5.97
CA GLY A 69 8.40 -11.70 -6.36
C GLY A 69 7.23 -10.71 -6.55
N PHE A 70 6.14 -11.16 -7.18
CA PHE A 70 4.93 -10.36 -7.31
C PHE A 70 4.29 -10.07 -5.95
N LEU A 71 4.09 -11.10 -5.13
CA LEU A 71 3.48 -10.97 -3.80
C LEU A 71 4.31 -10.09 -2.87
N THR A 72 5.64 -10.18 -2.94
CA THR A 72 6.54 -9.33 -2.15
C THR A 72 6.41 -7.87 -2.57
N ALA A 73 6.41 -7.59 -3.88
CA ALA A 73 6.26 -6.23 -4.39
C ALA A 73 4.88 -5.64 -4.08
N PHE A 74 3.85 -6.48 -4.12
CA PHE A 74 2.50 -6.11 -3.75
C PHE A 74 2.40 -5.83 -2.24
N PHE A 75 2.90 -6.74 -1.42
CA PHE A 75 2.91 -6.62 0.04
C PHE A 75 3.70 -5.39 0.49
N GLN A 76 4.86 -5.10 -0.12
CA GLN A 76 5.64 -3.91 0.19
C GLN A 76 4.84 -2.61 -0.02
N ARG A 77 4.03 -2.55 -1.09
CA ARG A 77 3.18 -1.39 -1.38
C ARG A 77 2.08 -1.21 -0.33
N TYR A 78 1.37 -2.28 -0.01
CA TYR A 78 0.20 -2.23 0.86
C TYR A 78 0.54 -2.13 2.35
N SER A 79 1.60 -2.80 2.78
CA SER A 79 2.03 -2.78 4.17
C SER A 79 2.79 -1.49 4.54
N GLY A 80 3.26 -0.72 3.56
CA GLY A 80 4.14 0.42 3.79
C GLY A 80 5.49 0.05 4.41
N LEU A 81 5.83 -1.24 4.45
CA LEU A 81 7.07 -1.73 5.05
C LEU A 81 8.27 -1.47 4.14
N SER A 82 9.42 -1.22 4.76
CA SER A 82 10.69 -1.21 4.03
C SER A 82 11.01 -2.61 3.48
N LYS A 83 11.78 -2.66 2.38
CA LYS A 83 12.16 -3.90 1.69
C LYS A 83 12.64 -5.00 2.65
N ASN A 84 13.54 -4.67 3.58
CA ASN A 84 14.10 -5.66 4.52
C ASN A 84 13.06 -6.18 5.52
N LYS A 85 12.14 -5.32 5.99
CA LYS A 85 11.07 -5.72 6.90
C LYS A 85 10.06 -6.63 6.21
N ALA A 86 9.67 -6.28 4.98
CA ALA A 86 8.78 -7.11 4.17
C ALA A 86 9.39 -8.49 3.89
N ASN A 87 10.67 -8.54 3.51
CA ASN A 87 11.34 -9.82 3.24
C ASN A 87 11.45 -10.70 4.49
N LYS A 88 11.81 -10.11 5.64
CA LYS A 88 11.88 -10.83 6.92
C LYS A 88 10.51 -11.37 7.34
N PHE A 89 9.45 -10.60 7.11
CA PHE A 89 8.08 -11.03 7.43
C PHE A 89 7.66 -12.23 6.57
N LEU A 90 7.92 -12.19 5.26
CA LEU A 90 7.60 -13.28 4.35
C LEU A 90 8.42 -14.55 4.63
N ALA A 91 9.71 -14.41 4.97
CA ALA A 91 10.55 -15.55 5.34
C ALA A 91 10.03 -16.29 6.59
N ASN A 92 9.38 -15.59 7.51
CA ASN A 92 8.79 -16.21 8.70
C ASN A 92 7.48 -16.97 8.41
N LEU A 93 6.84 -16.76 7.25
CA LEU A 93 5.60 -17.45 6.88
C LEU A 93 5.84 -18.84 6.28
N GLU A 94 7.07 -19.17 5.86
CA GLU A 94 7.40 -20.46 5.23
C GLU A 94 7.49 -21.63 6.23
N ILE A 95 6.94 -21.49 7.44
CA ILE A 95 7.07 -22.48 8.51
C ILE A 95 5.67 -22.87 9.01
N GLU A 96 5.00 -23.75 8.27
CA GLU A 96 4.00 -24.69 8.79
C GLU A 96 3.72 -25.71 7.68
N GLU A 97 4.68 -26.60 7.42
CA GLU A 97 4.34 -27.87 6.81
C GLU A 97 3.50 -28.63 7.84
N THR A 98 2.17 -28.61 7.68
CA THR A 98 1.32 -29.61 8.31
C THR A 98 1.80 -30.95 7.82
N LYS A 99 2.54 -31.64 8.69
CA LYS A 99 2.75 -33.07 8.61
C LYS A 99 1.36 -33.70 8.65
N GLU A 100 0.87 -34.09 7.48
CA GLU A 100 -0.26 -35.01 7.40
C GLU A 100 0.24 -36.35 7.95
N GLU A 101 -0.12 -36.65 9.21
CA GLU A 101 -0.11 -38.00 9.79
C GLU A 101 -1.44 -38.71 9.53
#